data_AF-A0A945Q6I5-F1
#
_entry.id   AF-A0A945Q6I5-F1
#
_cell.length_a   1.000
_cell.length_b   1.000
_cell.length_c   1.000
_cell.angle_alpha   90.00
_cell.angle_beta   90.00
_cell.angle_gamma   90.00
#
_symmetry.space_group_name_H-M   'P 1'
#
loop_
_entity.id
_entity.type
_entity.pdbx_description
1 polymer ?
#
loop_
_entity_poly.entity_id
_entity_poly.type
_entity_poly.pdbx_seq_one_letter_code
_entity_poly.pdbx_strand_id
1 'polypeptide(L)'
;MSDGQTARDGRKASLDPKDWAAFRTRAHAMLDEALNHAEGVNEGPVWTPMPDDVKAELAEPVPMTAQGTDKVCEDLLSQVLPYTTGNTHPRFLGWVHGAGAPGGIIADTMAAAMNSNLGGRDHGAIYVERQVIDWVKKLFDFPHTSSGLVVSGTSMATIISR
;
A
#
# COMPACT_ATOMS: atom_id res chain seq x y z
N MET A 1 -1.73 25.69 -53.40
CA MET A 1 -1.12 26.00 -52.09
C MET A 1 -2.23 26.05 -51.06
N SER A 2 -2.52 24.91 -50.45
CA SER A 2 -3.30 24.71 -49.23
C SER A 2 -3.38 23.20 -49.10
N ASP A 3 -2.91 22.64 -48.00
CA ASP A 3 -3.78 21.84 -47.15
C ASP A 3 -3.04 21.37 -45.90
N GLY A 4 -3.59 21.82 -44.77
CA GLY A 4 -3.87 20.91 -43.67
C GLY A 4 -2.68 20.32 -42.96
N GLN A 5 -1.94 21.15 -42.23
CA GLN A 5 -1.19 20.68 -41.07
C GLN A 5 -2.22 20.19 -40.03
N THR A 6 -2.60 18.91 -40.11
CA THR A 6 -3.30 18.22 -39.03
C THR A 6 -2.36 18.20 -37.83
N ALA A 7 -2.54 19.17 -36.93
CA ALA A 7 -1.95 19.15 -35.61
C ALA A 7 -2.37 17.83 -34.95
N ARG A 8 -1.42 16.90 -34.80
CA ARG A 8 -1.63 15.68 -34.02
C ARG A 8 -1.90 16.13 -32.59
N ASP A 9 -3.14 15.98 -32.12
CA ASP A 9 -3.50 16.19 -30.73
C ASP A 9 -2.68 15.23 -29.86
N GLY A 10 -1.63 15.79 -29.24
CA GLY A 10 -0.55 15.06 -28.58
C GLY A 10 -0.88 14.56 -27.18
N ARG A 11 -2.14 14.65 -26.73
CA ARG A 11 -2.56 14.07 -25.46
C ARG A 11 -2.77 12.57 -25.63
N LYS A 12 -1.67 11.82 -25.56
CA LYS A 12 -1.68 10.37 -25.27
C LYS A 12 -2.62 10.13 -24.08
N ALA A 13 -3.44 9.09 -24.15
CA ALA A 13 -4.28 8.68 -23.02
C ALA A 13 -3.37 8.46 -21.80
N SER A 14 -3.46 9.34 -20.80
CA SER A 14 -2.78 9.17 -19.51
C SER A 14 -3.67 8.39 -18.55
N LEU A 15 -3.05 7.63 -17.66
CA LEU A 15 -3.70 7.01 -16.51
C LEU A 15 -3.85 7.99 -15.33
N ASP A 16 -3.30 9.19 -15.46
CA ASP A 16 -3.42 10.22 -14.43
C ASP A 16 -4.89 10.65 -14.27
N PRO A 17 -5.29 11.06 -13.05
CA PRO A 17 -6.58 11.68 -12.83
C PRO A 17 -6.80 12.86 -13.78
N LYS A 18 -7.94 12.85 -14.48
CA LYS A 18 -8.37 14.00 -15.29
C LYS A 18 -8.78 15.19 -14.41
N ASP A 19 -9.27 14.89 -13.21
CA ASP A 19 -9.65 15.86 -12.17
C ASP A 19 -8.92 15.52 -10.87
N TRP A 20 -7.87 16.28 -10.57
CA TRP A 20 -7.08 16.12 -9.35
C TRP A 20 -7.80 16.56 -8.08
N ALA A 21 -8.76 17.48 -8.17
CA ALA A 21 -9.53 17.91 -7.00
C ALA A 21 -10.51 16.81 -6.58
N ALA A 22 -11.24 16.24 -7.54
CA ALA A 22 -12.10 15.08 -7.29
C ALA A 22 -11.29 13.88 -6.76
N PHE A 23 -10.15 13.57 -7.39
CA PHE A 23 -9.26 12.49 -6.92
C PHE A 23 -8.75 12.73 -5.50
N ARG A 24 -8.36 13.96 -5.16
CA ARG A 24 -7.93 14.32 -3.80
C ARG A 24 -9.04 14.09 -2.78
N THR A 25 -10.26 14.54 -3.08
CA THR A 25 -11.42 14.31 -2.20
C THR A 25 -11.65 12.82 -1.99
N ARG A 26 -11.59 12.01 -3.06
CA ARG A 26 -11.74 10.55 -2.96
C ARG A 26 -10.62 9.91 -2.15
N ALA A 27 -9.37 10.33 -2.35
CA ALA A 27 -8.22 9.83 -1.59
C ALA A 27 -8.32 10.15 -0.09
N HIS A 28 -8.79 11.34 0.28
CA HIS A 28 -9.05 11.68 1.68
C HIS A 28 -10.13 10.78 2.29
N ALA A 29 -11.25 10.57 1.58
CA ALA A 29 -12.29 9.67 2.04
C ALA A 29 -11.76 8.24 2.26
N MET A 30 -10.92 7.72 1.36
CA MET A 30 -10.32 6.40 1.53
C MET A 30 -9.35 6.32 2.71
N LEU A 31 -8.61 7.40 2.99
CA LEU A 31 -7.74 7.48 4.17
C LEU A 31 -8.59 7.48 5.45
N ASP A 32 -9.69 8.22 5.47
CA ASP A 32 -10.61 8.24 6.62
C ASP A 32 -11.19 6.84 6.86
N GLU A 33 -11.61 6.11 5.83
CA GLU A 33 -12.07 4.72 5.97
C GLU A 33 -10.99 3.77 6.50
N ALA A 34 -9.74 3.92 6.05
CA ALA A 34 -8.62 3.12 6.56
C ALA A 34 -8.34 3.40 8.04
N LEU A 35 -8.45 4.66 8.47
CA LEU A 35 -8.28 5.06 9.87
C LEU A 35 -9.45 4.59 10.73
N ASN A 36 -10.69 4.73 10.24
CA ASN A 36 -11.89 4.20 10.91
C ASN A 36 -11.77 2.69 11.13
N HIS A 37 -11.32 1.95 10.11
CA HIS A 37 -11.05 0.52 10.24
C HIS A 37 -9.99 0.25 11.32
N ALA A 38 -8.87 0.97 11.30
CA ALA A 38 -7.79 0.81 12.29
C ALA A 38 -8.22 1.13 13.73
N GLU A 39 -9.11 2.11 13.91
CA GLU A 39 -9.69 2.45 15.21
C GLU A 39 -10.66 1.37 15.71
N GLY A 40 -11.47 0.81 14.80
CA GLY A 40 -12.49 -0.19 15.11
C GLY A 40 -12.01 -1.66 15.14
N VAL A 41 -10.71 -1.96 14.97
CA VAL A 41 -10.21 -3.36 14.84
C VAL A 41 -10.48 -4.26 16.06
N ASN A 42 -10.84 -3.68 17.21
CA ASN A 42 -11.17 -4.42 18.42
C ASN A 42 -12.66 -4.78 18.53
N GLU A 43 -13.49 -4.29 17.59
CA GLU A 43 -14.92 -4.54 17.53
C GLU A 43 -15.25 -5.77 16.68
N GLY A 44 -16.39 -6.40 16.96
CA GLY A 44 -16.89 -7.53 16.16
C GLY A 44 -16.06 -8.82 16.30
N PRO A 45 -16.18 -9.75 15.33
CA PRO A 45 -15.40 -10.99 15.31
C PRO A 45 -13.95 -10.74 14.87
N VAL A 46 -13.03 -11.59 15.33
CA VAL A 46 -11.61 -11.55 14.90
C VAL A 46 -11.46 -11.75 13.39
N TRP A 47 -12.29 -12.61 12.81
CA TRP A 47 -12.27 -12.92 11.39
C TRP A 47 -13.69 -13.23 10.93
N THR A 48 -14.03 -12.76 9.73
CA THR A 48 -15.32 -13.02 9.08
C THR A 48 -15.05 -13.76 7.77
N PRO A 49 -15.63 -14.96 7.55
CA PRO A 49 -15.53 -15.63 6.28
C PRO A 49 -16.15 -14.78 5.19
N MET A 50 -15.45 -14.64 4.07
CA MET A 50 -16.00 -13.99 2.88
C MET A 50 -17.14 -14.85 2.31
N PRO A 51 -18.35 -14.29 2.11
CA PRO A 51 -19.47 -14.99 1.47
C PRO A 51 -19.15 -15.44 0.03
N ASP A 52 -19.76 -16.53 -0.43
CA ASP A 52 -19.46 -17.12 -1.73
C ASP A 52 -19.94 -16.28 -2.92
N ASP A 53 -21.03 -15.53 -2.75
CA ASP A 53 -21.52 -14.54 -3.71
C ASP A 53 -20.50 -13.41 -3.89
N VAL A 54 -19.95 -12.85 -2.80
CA VAL A 54 -18.92 -11.80 -2.89
C VAL A 54 -17.63 -12.33 -3.54
N LYS A 55 -17.24 -13.59 -3.28
CA LYS A 55 -16.12 -14.22 -4.01
C LYS A 55 -16.40 -14.36 -5.50
N ALA A 56 -17.63 -14.70 -5.87
CA ALA A 56 -18.03 -14.84 -7.26
C ALA A 56 -18.04 -13.49 -7.98
N GLU A 57 -18.41 -12.40 -7.30
CA GLU A 57 -18.32 -11.03 -7.83
C GLU A 57 -16.88 -10.60 -8.12
N LEU A 58 -15.88 -11.06 -7.34
CA LEU A 58 -14.48 -10.79 -7.65
C LEU A 58 -13.92 -11.63 -8.82
N ALA A 59 -14.61 -12.69 -9.23
CA ALA A 59 -14.18 -13.62 -10.27
C ALA A 59 -14.63 -13.16 -11.68
N GLU A 60 -14.25 -11.94 -12.05
CA GLU A 60 -14.58 -11.31 -13.34
C GLU A 60 -13.46 -11.43 -14.38
N PRO A 61 -13.78 -11.39 -15.70
CA PRO A 61 -12.77 -11.29 -16.75
C PRO A 61 -12.05 -9.93 -16.70
N VAL A 62 -10.86 -9.87 -17.31
CA VAL A 62 -10.09 -8.61 -17.40
C VAL A 62 -10.95 -7.51 -18.05
N PRO A 63 -11.16 -6.36 -17.38
CA PRO A 63 -11.99 -5.29 -17.92
C PRO A 63 -11.31 -4.65 -19.13
N MET A 64 -11.99 -4.65 -20.27
CA MET A 64 -11.50 -4.02 -21.51
C MET A 64 -11.81 -2.52 -21.58
N THR A 65 -12.63 -2.02 -20.64
CA THR A 65 -13.02 -0.62 -20.51
C THR A 65 -12.73 -0.13 -19.10
N ALA A 66 -12.32 1.14 -18.98
CA ALA A 66 -12.06 1.74 -17.67
C ALA A 66 -13.34 1.75 -16.81
N GLN A 67 -13.23 1.28 -15.57
CA GLN A 67 -14.32 1.23 -14.59
C GLN A 67 -14.38 2.50 -13.71
N GLY A 68 -13.30 3.29 -13.67
CA GLY A 68 -13.20 4.50 -12.86
C GLY A 68 -12.76 4.24 -11.42
N THR A 69 -12.04 5.21 -10.83
CA THR A 69 -11.49 5.09 -9.48
C THR A 69 -12.58 4.95 -8.41
N ASP A 70 -13.71 5.64 -8.57
CA ASP A 70 -14.77 5.65 -7.56
C ASP A 70 -15.37 4.26 -7.34
N LYS A 71 -15.69 3.56 -8.44
CA LYS A 71 -16.16 2.17 -8.41
C LYS A 71 -15.15 1.25 -7.74
N VAL A 72 -13.86 1.32 -8.12
CA VAL A 72 -12.81 0.48 -7.51
C VAL A 72 -12.72 0.73 -6.00
N CYS A 73 -12.81 1.98 -5.57
CA CYS A 73 -12.79 2.30 -4.16
C CYS A 73 -14.07 1.82 -3.43
N GLU A 74 -15.25 1.86 -4.07
CA GLU A 74 -16.50 1.30 -3.51
C GLU A 74 -16.43 -0.22 -3.38
N ASP A 75 -15.93 -0.90 -4.41
CA ASP A 75 -15.72 -2.35 -4.42
C ASP A 75 -14.72 -2.73 -3.32
N LEU A 76 -13.64 -1.97 -3.13
CA LEU A 76 -12.68 -2.21 -2.04
C LEU A 76 -13.34 -2.11 -0.65
N LEU A 77 -14.15 -1.07 -0.41
CA LEU A 77 -14.80 -0.85 0.88
C LEU A 77 -15.88 -1.89 1.19
N SER A 78 -16.60 -2.36 0.18
CA SER A 78 -17.74 -3.27 0.37
C SER A 78 -17.36 -4.75 0.27
N GLN A 79 -16.42 -5.11 -0.60
CA GLN A 79 -16.10 -6.50 -0.93
C GLN A 79 -14.77 -6.98 -0.36
N VAL A 80 -13.86 -6.09 0.06
CA VAL A 80 -12.51 -6.48 0.50
C VAL A 80 -12.25 -6.10 1.96
N LEU A 81 -12.38 -4.82 2.31
CA LEU A 81 -12.08 -4.31 3.64
C LEU A 81 -12.83 -5.02 4.79
N PRO A 82 -14.09 -5.49 4.63
CA PRO A 82 -14.79 -6.20 5.71
C PRO A 82 -14.25 -7.60 6.00
N TYR A 83 -13.48 -8.19 5.08
CA TYR A 83 -13.06 -9.60 5.13
C TYR A 83 -11.53 -9.73 5.28
N THR A 84 -10.95 -8.97 6.21
CA THR A 84 -9.50 -9.01 6.46
C THR A 84 -9.06 -10.31 7.15
N THR A 85 -7.74 -10.53 7.24
CA THR A 85 -7.16 -11.68 7.93
C THR A 85 -7.39 -11.65 9.45
N GLY A 86 -7.74 -10.49 10.02
CA GLY A 86 -8.02 -10.35 11.45
C GLY A 86 -6.81 -10.12 12.35
N ASN A 87 -5.59 -10.09 11.79
CA ASN A 87 -4.34 -10.04 12.56
C ASN A 87 -4.12 -8.75 13.37
N THR A 88 -4.87 -7.69 13.08
CA THR A 88 -4.86 -6.44 13.84
C THR A 88 -5.79 -6.47 15.06
N HIS A 89 -6.70 -7.44 15.16
CA HIS A 89 -7.60 -7.56 16.30
C HIS A 89 -6.83 -8.08 17.53
N PRO A 90 -7.00 -7.50 18.73
CA PRO A 90 -6.34 -7.94 19.98
C PRO A 90 -6.64 -9.38 20.43
N ARG A 91 -7.60 -10.08 19.81
CA ARG A 91 -7.96 -11.47 20.11
C ARG A 91 -7.44 -12.43 19.03
N PHE A 92 -6.69 -11.94 18.05
CA PHE A 92 -5.99 -12.78 17.08
C PHE A 92 -4.70 -13.34 17.71
N LEU A 93 -4.67 -14.65 17.92
CA LEU A 93 -3.56 -15.37 18.57
C LEU A 93 -2.93 -16.43 17.65
N GLY A 94 -3.19 -16.36 16.35
CA GLY A 94 -2.63 -17.29 15.36
C GLY A 94 -1.38 -16.72 14.70
N TRP A 95 -0.46 -17.61 14.29
CA TRP A 95 0.72 -17.25 13.46
C TRP A 95 1.62 -16.16 14.07
N VAL A 96 2.58 -15.67 13.27
CA VAL A 96 3.42 -14.51 13.60
C VAL A 96 3.15 -13.44 12.55
N HIS A 97 2.15 -12.60 12.81
CA HIS A 97 1.76 -11.51 11.92
C HIS A 97 2.14 -10.16 12.53
N GLY A 98 2.42 -9.17 11.68
CA GLY A 98 2.55 -7.79 12.13
C GLY A 98 1.21 -7.27 12.66
N ALA A 99 1.26 -6.49 13.75
CA ALA A 99 0.07 -5.92 14.39
C ALA A 99 -0.54 -4.72 13.62
N GLY A 100 0.10 -4.27 12.54
CA GLY A 100 -0.40 -3.18 11.69
C GLY A 100 -0.55 -1.84 12.43
N ALA A 101 0.56 -1.24 12.87
CA ALA A 101 0.50 0.04 13.59
C ALA A 101 -0.11 1.16 12.72
N PRO A 102 -1.00 2.03 13.27
CA PRO A 102 -1.64 3.11 12.50
C PRO A 102 -0.66 4.06 11.80
N GLY A 103 0.51 4.31 12.40
CA GLY A 103 1.58 5.11 11.77
C GLY A 103 2.10 4.53 10.45
N GLY A 104 1.97 3.21 10.25
CA GLY A 104 2.31 2.54 9.00
C GLY A 104 1.46 2.99 7.81
N ILE A 105 0.18 3.31 8.03
CA ILE A 105 -0.74 3.79 6.97
C ILE A 105 -0.19 5.09 6.36
N ILE A 106 0.29 6.01 7.19
CA ILE A 106 0.88 7.28 6.76
C ILE A 106 2.20 7.02 6.04
N ALA A 107 3.05 6.15 6.60
CA ALA A 107 4.34 5.81 6.01
C ALA A 107 4.18 5.19 4.61
N ASP A 108 3.24 4.26 4.45
CA ASP A 108 2.94 3.58 3.19
C ASP A 108 2.34 4.54 2.15
N THR A 109 1.48 5.46 2.58
CA THR A 109 0.95 6.53 1.72
C THR A 109 2.09 7.38 1.15
N MET A 110 3.05 7.76 1.99
CA MET A 110 4.21 8.53 1.56
C MET A 110 5.18 7.72 0.71
N ALA A 111 5.39 6.44 1.02
CA ALA A 111 6.21 5.54 0.21
C ALA A 111 5.62 5.38 -1.19
N ALA A 112 4.30 5.20 -1.29
CA ALA A 112 3.57 5.16 -2.56
C ALA A 112 3.69 6.48 -3.35
N ALA A 113 3.59 7.63 -2.67
CA ALA A 113 3.74 8.94 -3.29
C ALA A 113 5.17 9.19 -3.81
N MET A 114 6.18 8.74 -3.08
CA MET A 114 7.58 8.83 -3.51
C MET A 114 7.88 7.92 -4.71
N ASN A 115 7.23 6.75 -4.78
CA ASN A 115 7.40 5.75 -5.84
C ASN A 115 8.88 5.49 -6.20
N SER A 116 9.73 5.46 -5.17
CA SER A 116 11.17 5.41 -5.34
C SER A 116 11.61 3.99 -5.68
N ASN A 117 12.34 3.83 -6.80
CA ASN A 117 13.14 2.63 -7.02
C ASN A 117 14.38 2.67 -6.11
N LEU A 118 14.47 1.72 -5.17
CA LEU A 118 15.52 1.69 -4.14
C LEU A 118 16.77 0.90 -4.56
N GLY A 119 17.03 0.75 -5.87
CA GLY A 119 18.18 0.02 -6.40
C GLY A 119 19.52 0.78 -6.37
N GLY A 120 19.54 2.01 -5.82
CA GLY A 120 20.72 2.87 -5.73
C GLY A 120 20.38 4.35 -5.89
N ARG A 121 21.37 5.17 -6.26
CA ARG A 121 21.30 6.66 -6.34
C ARG A 121 21.26 7.34 -4.97
N ASP A 122 21.23 8.67 -5.00
CA ASP A 122 21.20 9.53 -3.82
C ASP A 122 19.79 10.06 -3.59
N HIS A 123 19.09 9.54 -2.59
CA HIS A 123 17.72 9.96 -2.23
C HIS A 123 17.40 9.69 -0.76
N GLY A 124 16.45 10.46 -0.23
CA GLY A 124 16.10 10.48 1.20
C GLY A 124 15.83 9.10 1.83
N ALA A 125 15.14 8.20 1.11
CA ALA A 125 14.81 6.87 1.64
C ALA A 125 16.04 6.04 2.05
N ILE A 126 17.19 6.15 1.36
CA ILE A 126 18.42 5.43 1.73
C ILE A 126 18.98 5.96 3.06
N TYR A 127 18.90 7.27 3.30
CA TYR A 127 19.36 7.84 4.57
C TYR A 127 18.46 7.46 5.73
N VAL A 128 17.14 7.38 5.50
CA VAL A 128 16.18 6.87 6.48
C VAL A 128 16.51 5.41 6.83
N GLU A 129 16.75 4.55 5.82
CA GLU A 129 17.11 3.16 6.05
C GLU A 129 18.40 3.02 6.86
N ARG A 130 19.45 3.77 6.50
CA ARG A 130 20.71 3.82 7.26
C ARG A 130 20.50 4.23 8.71
N GLN A 131 19.67 5.25 8.94
CA GLN A 131 19.38 5.71 10.29
C GLN A 131 18.62 4.65 11.12
N VAL A 132 17.67 3.94 10.50
CA VAL A 132 16.95 2.83 11.14
C VAL A 132 17.90 1.69 11.49
N ILE A 133 18.82 1.33 10.58
CA ILE A 133 19.86 0.33 10.85
C ILE A 133 20.75 0.75 12.02
N ASP A 134 21.14 2.02 12.09
CA ASP A 134 21.94 2.53 13.21
C ASP A 134 21.18 2.54 14.54
N TRP A 135 19.85 2.75 14.54
CA TRP A 135 19.03 2.55 15.73
C TRP A 135 18.98 1.08 16.15
N VAL A 136 18.78 0.15 15.21
CA VAL A 136 18.79 -1.30 15.48
C VAL A 136 20.13 -1.74 16.07
N LYS A 137 21.25 -1.28 15.50
CA LYS A 137 22.60 -1.55 16.04
C LYS A 137 22.73 -1.12 17.50
N LYS A 138 22.20 0.05 17.86
CA LYS A 138 22.22 0.55 19.25
C LYS A 138 21.28 -0.25 20.17
N LEU A 139 20.08 -0.57 19.71
CA LEU A 139 19.08 -1.30 20.50
C LEU A 139 19.54 -2.71 20.88
N PHE A 140 20.31 -3.35 20.00
CA PHE A 140 20.82 -4.72 20.22
C PHE A 140 22.32 -4.78 20.56
N ASP A 141 22.94 -3.62 20.86
CA ASP A 141 24.35 -3.51 21.24
C ASP A 141 25.33 -4.16 20.24
N PHE A 142 25.07 -4.01 18.94
CA PHE A 142 25.98 -4.47 17.90
C PHE A 142 27.19 -3.55 17.75
N PRO A 143 28.36 -4.09 17.35
CA PRO A 143 29.54 -3.29 17.04
C PRO A 143 29.21 -2.17 16.04
N HIS A 144 29.81 -0.99 16.21
CA HIS A 144 29.59 0.14 15.31
C HIS A 144 29.96 -0.18 13.85
N THR A 145 30.91 -1.10 13.64
CA THR A 145 31.34 -1.60 12.33
C THR A 145 30.32 -2.52 11.66
N SER A 146 29.23 -2.90 12.35
CA SER A 146 28.16 -3.71 11.78
C SER A 146 27.39 -2.94 10.72
N SER A 147 26.93 -3.67 9.71
CA SER A 147 26.02 -3.20 8.67
C SER A 147 24.69 -3.92 8.75
N GLY A 148 23.70 -3.43 8.02
CA GLY A 148 22.39 -4.06 7.90
C GLY A 148 21.73 -3.71 6.58
N LEU A 149 20.62 -4.38 6.30
CA LEU A 149 19.75 -4.11 5.16
C LEU A 149 18.31 -4.37 5.59
N VAL A 150 17.39 -3.48 5.22
CA VAL A 150 15.95 -3.73 5.40
C VAL A 150 15.47 -4.58 4.22
N VAL A 151 14.81 -5.70 4.53
CA VAL A 151 14.34 -6.65 3.52
C VAL A 151 12.88 -7.02 3.76
N SER A 152 12.24 -7.59 2.74
CA SER A 152 10.81 -7.96 2.77
C SER A 152 10.47 -9.05 3.80
N GLY A 153 11.45 -9.77 4.33
CA GLY A 153 11.24 -10.75 5.40
C GLY A 153 12.42 -11.67 5.67
N THR A 154 12.25 -12.56 6.64
CA THR A 154 13.30 -13.45 7.15
C THR A 154 13.87 -14.39 6.08
N SER A 155 13.06 -14.84 5.12
CA SER A 155 13.53 -15.67 4.01
C SER A 155 14.60 -14.93 3.18
N MET A 156 14.35 -13.67 2.83
CA MET A 156 15.32 -12.85 2.12
C MET A 156 16.54 -12.57 2.98
N ALA A 157 16.35 -12.23 4.25
CA ALA A 157 17.46 -12.02 5.19
C ALA A 157 18.39 -13.24 5.24
N THR A 158 17.83 -14.45 5.29
CA THR A 158 18.57 -15.72 5.33
C THR A 158 19.32 -16.00 4.04
N ILE A 159 18.76 -15.63 2.88
CA ILE A 159 19.42 -15.81 1.59
C ILE A 159 20.65 -14.91 1.47
N ILE A 160 20.55 -13.66 1.93
CA ILE A 160 21.62 -12.65 1.76
C ILE A 160 22.64 -12.62 2.89
N SER A 161 22.36 -13.21 4.06
CA SER A 161 23.26 -13.21 5.21
C SER A 161 24.37 -14.26 5.13
N ARG A 162 24.45 -15.00 4.02
CA ARG A 162 25.48 -16.02 3.77
C ARG A 162 26.77 -15.42 3.23
#